data_AF-E2RU84-F1
#
_entry.id   AF-E2RU84-F1
#
_cell.length_a   1.000
_cell.length_b   1.000
_cell.length_c   1.000
_cell.angle_alpha   90.00
_cell.angle_beta   90.00
_cell.angle_gamma   90.00
#
_symmetry.space_group_name_H-M   'P 1'
#
loop_
_entity.id
_entity.type
_entity.pdbx_description
1 polymer ?
#
loop_
_entity_poly.entity_id
_entity_poly.type
_entity_poly.pdbx_seq_one_letter_code
_entity_poly.pdbx_strand_id
1 'polypeptide(L)' 'MAKLKNHTSKNQNRKDHRNGIKKPKKSAYTSHKGMCPKYLRNLRRSRANDPRQSLRPNLNKE' A
#
# COMPACT_ATOMS: atom_id res chain seq x y z
N MET A 1 -3.17 -26.50 42.75
CA MET A 1 -3.08 -25.73 41.48
C MET A 1 -2.48 -26.63 40.40
N ALA A 2 -3.25 -26.96 39.37
CA ALA A 2 -2.73 -27.73 38.23
C ALA A 2 -2.06 -26.78 37.24
N LYS A 3 -0.81 -27.07 36.85
CA LYS A 3 -0.10 -26.26 35.85
C LYS A 3 -0.60 -26.62 34.44
N LEU A 4 -0.81 -25.61 33.61
CA LEU A 4 -1.19 -25.75 32.21
C LEU A 4 0.02 -25.48 31.29
N LYS A 5 -0.13 -25.74 30.00
CA LYS A 5 0.91 -25.43 29.01
C LYS A 5 0.90 -23.93 28.70
N ASN A 6 2.03 -23.27 28.93
CA ASN A 6 2.15 -21.82 28.81
C ASN A 6 2.19 -21.30 27.35
N HIS A 7 2.60 -22.13 26.38
CA HIS A 7 2.69 -21.71 24.97
C HIS A 7 2.62 -22.89 23.97
N THR A 8 1.98 -22.70 22.80
CA THR A 8 2.06 -23.65 21.68
C THR A 8 1.77 -23.01 20.31
N SER A 9 2.57 -23.36 19.31
CA SER A 9 2.36 -22.98 17.89
C SER A 9 1.73 -24.12 17.05
N LYS A 10 1.33 -25.25 17.67
CA LYS A 10 0.98 -26.50 16.96
C LYS A 10 -0.07 -26.34 15.85
N ASN A 11 -0.99 -25.40 16.01
CA ASN A 11 -2.11 -25.21 15.10
C ASN A 11 -2.06 -23.90 14.30
N GLN A 12 -1.00 -23.09 14.43
CA GLN A 12 -0.96 -21.78 13.78
C GLN A 12 -0.87 -21.95 12.27
N ASN A 13 0.13 -22.70 11.79
CA ASN A 13 0.33 -22.97 10.37
C ASN A 13 -0.94 -23.53 9.70
N ARG A 14 -1.60 -24.51 10.33
CA ARG A 14 -2.85 -25.07 9.76
C ARG A 14 -3.92 -23.98 9.60
N LYS A 15 -4.11 -23.11 10.60
CA LYS A 15 -5.09 -22.02 10.51
C LYS A 15 -4.71 -21.00 9.45
N ASP A 16 -3.44 -20.62 9.36
CA ASP A 16 -2.94 -19.63 8.39
C ASP A 16 -3.13 -20.10 6.95
N HIS A 17 -3.01 -21.42 6.72
CA HIS A 17 -3.21 -22.02 5.40
C HIS A 17 -4.66 -22.41 5.08
N ARG A 18 -5.62 -22.41 6.03
CA ARG A 18 -7.03 -22.78 5.75
C ARG A 18 -7.66 -21.98 4.61
N ASN A 19 -7.39 -20.68 4.57
CA ASN A 19 -7.87 -19.77 3.51
C ASN A 19 -6.75 -19.34 2.54
N GLY A 20 -5.54 -19.88 2.75
CA GLY A 20 -4.31 -19.49 2.08
C GLY A 20 -3.79 -18.10 2.49
N ILE A 21 -2.46 -17.94 2.43
CA ILE A 21 -1.79 -16.66 2.68
C ILE A 21 -2.00 -15.76 1.46
N LYS A 22 -2.83 -14.71 1.60
CA LYS A 22 -3.11 -13.77 0.51
C LYS A 22 -1.97 -12.77 0.35
N LYS A 23 -1.52 -12.58 -0.89
CA LYS A 23 -0.52 -11.57 -1.23
C LYS A 23 -1.20 -10.19 -1.36
N PRO A 24 -0.48 -9.08 -1.09
CA PRO A 24 -1.02 -7.74 -1.36
C PRO A 24 -1.33 -7.58 -2.85
N LYS A 25 -2.38 -6.82 -3.15
CA LYS A 25 -2.77 -6.52 -4.54
C LYS A 25 -1.72 -5.60 -5.18
N LYS A 26 -1.31 -5.91 -6.41
CA LYS A 26 -0.44 -5.06 -7.21
C LYS A 26 -1.30 -4.04 -7.96
N SER A 27 -1.12 -2.76 -7.70
CA SER A 27 -1.72 -1.66 -8.47
C SER A 27 -0.69 -1.09 -9.46
N ALA A 28 -1.17 -0.49 -10.56
CA ALA A 28 -0.29 0.17 -11.54
C ALA A 28 0.47 1.37 -10.94
N TYR A 29 -0.15 2.05 -9.96
CA TYR A 29 0.45 3.16 -9.22
C TYR A 29 0.42 2.86 -7.73
N THR A 30 1.55 3.05 -7.06
CA THR A 30 1.72 2.85 -5.61
C THR A 30 1.65 4.19 -4.86
N SER A 31 1.48 4.14 -3.53
CA SER A 31 1.46 5.34 -2.70
C SER A 31 2.84 6.02 -2.66
N HIS A 32 2.87 7.35 -2.70
CA HIS A 32 4.11 8.13 -2.52
C HIS A 32 4.50 8.35 -1.03
N LYS A 33 3.89 7.62 -0.09
CA LYS A 33 4.15 7.76 1.35
C LYS A 33 5.59 7.35 1.67
N GLY A 34 6.33 8.20 2.36
CA GLY A 34 7.74 7.97 2.70
C GLY A 34 8.74 8.31 1.60
N MET A 35 8.29 8.84 0.45
CA MET A 35 9.20 9.36 -0.58
C MET A 35 9.80 10.72 -0.16
N CYS A 36 10.98 11.04 -0.72
CA CYS A 36 11.68 12.28 -0.44
C CYS A 36 10.80 13.53 -0.73
N PRO A 37 10.59 14.43 0.25
CA PRO A 37 9.78 15.62 0.06
C PRO A 37 10.26 16.54 -1.07
N LYS A 38 11.58 16.63 -1.30
CA LYS A 38 12.17 17.43 -2.40
C LYS A 38 11.73 16.90 -3.76
N TYR A 39 11.72 15.59 -3.92
CA TYR A 39 11.24 14.93 -5.14
C TYR A 39 9.74 15.19 -5.34
N LEU A 40 8.93 15.06 -4.28
CA LEU A 40 7.48 15.28 -4.38
C LEU A 40 7.14 16.72 -4.76
N ARG A 41 7.86 17.71 -4.23
CA ARG A 41 7.73 19.13 -4.60
C ARG A 41 8.06 19.35 -6.07
N ASN A 42 9.12 18.72 -6.58
CA ASN A 42 9.50 18.81 -7.98
C ASN A 42 8.45 18.13 -8.88
N LEU A 43 8.07 16.90 -8.57
CA LEU A 43 7.07 16.12 -9.32
C LEU A 43 5.73 16.87 -9.45
N ARG A 44 5.28 17.55 -8.38
CA ARG A 44 4.07 18.37 -8.42
C ARG A 44 4.19 19.53 -9.42
N ARG A 45 5.32 20.26 -9.41
CA ARG A 45 5.56 21.38 -10.32
C ARG A 45 5.71 20.92 -11.77
N SER A 46 6.45 19.85 -12.01
CA SER A 46 6.63 19.28 -13.35
C SER A 46 5.30 18.84 -13.97
N ARG A 47 4.43 18.18 -13.20
CA ARG A 47 3.10 17.76 -13.68
C ARG A 47 2.16 18.94 -13.92
N ALA A 48 2.20 19.97 -13.06
CA ALA A 48 1.37 21.16 -13.21
C ALA A 48 1.72 21.98 -14.46
N ASN A 49 3.01 22.01 -14.82
CA ASN A 49 3.51 22.80 -15.94
C ASN A 49 3.67 22.00 -17.24
N ASP A 50 3.24 20.73 -17.28
CA ASP A 50 3.29 19.93 -18.50
C ASP A 50 2.10 20.31 -19.41
N PRO A 51 2.36 20.89 -20.61
CA PRO A 51 1.30 21.31 -21.53
C PRO A 51 0.45 20.13 -22.04
N ARG A 52 0.97 18.89 -21.98
CA ARG A 52 0.19 17.68 -22.34
C ARG A 52 -0.80 17.29 -21.26
N GLN A 53 -0.55 17.73 -20.03
CA GLN A 53 -1.34 17.41 -18.85
C GLN A 53 -2.40 18.49 -18.57
N SER A 54 -2.11 19.75 -18.91
CA SER A 54 -3.05 20.90 -18.83
C SER A 54 -4.25 20.80 -19.77
N LEU A 55 -4.19 19.95 -20.80
CA LEU A 55 -5.30 19.66 -21.73
C LEU A 55 -6.36 18.71 -21.15
N ARG A 56 -6.28 18.33 -19.88
CA ARG A 56 -7.30 17.52 -19.19
C ARG A 56 -8.12 18.41 -18.24
N PRO A 57 -9.11 19.19 -18.75
CA PRO A 57 -9.98 19.95 -17.89
C PRO A 57 -10.92 18.98 -17.17
N ASN A 58 -10.84 18.93 -15.83
CA ASN A 58 -11.79 18.25 -14.94
C ASN A 58 -11.66 16.72 -14.78
N LEU A 59 -10.51 16.19 -14.36
CA LEU A 59 -10.43 14.80 -13.86
C LEU A 59 -10.65 14.66 -12.34
N ASN A 60 -10.82 15.75 -11.59
CA ASN A 60 -11.00 15.77 -10.13
C ASN A 60 -11.99 16.87 -9.67
N LYS A 61 -13.20 16.91 -10.24
CA LYS A 61 -14.34 17.65 -9.68
C LYS A 61 -15.44 16.65 -9.35
N GLU A 62 -15.24 15.90 -8.28
CA GLU A 62 -16.29 15.36 -7.41
C GLU A 62 -15.84 15.62 -5.97
#